data_AF-A0A9D1EYC5-F1
#
_entry.id   AF-A0A9D1EYC5-F1
#
_cell.length_a   1.000
_cell.length_b   1.000
_cell.length_c   1.000
_cell.angle_alpha   90.00
_cell.angle_beta   90.00
_cell.angle_gamma   90.00
#
_symmetry.space_group_name_H-M   'P 1'
#
loop_
_entity.id
_entity.type
_entity.pdbx_description
1 polymer ?
#
loop_
_entity_poly.entity_id
_entity_poly.type
_entity_poly.pdbx_seq_one_letter_code
_entity_poly.pdbx_strand_id
1 'polypeptide(L)'
;MKKVLFILSLCLIGNTMPVLAQDADNTPCEVSIIEEQQYDYASQLIEKIKLQRDSIYNALNLTPSQIKCKNEIEKNRFEALAPELKKFCLAKKKLKNAQEKCDKAGIARAEKELKPIRKCIQKISSEYDKQFMEILNNEQKAKYRMIRKLKRNDLKKLNKVQQKGAKPSDLRPFGEKISQPAYMEQQHNKTCLWHKMINKMKKK
;
A
#
# COMPACT_ATOMS: atom_id res chain seq x y z
N MET A 1 -22.67 12.36 -11.46
CA MET A 1 -22.28 10.93 -11.40
C MET A 1 -20.86 10.81 -10.85
N LYS A 2 -20.70 10.16 -9.68
CA LYS A 2 -19.42 10.09 -8.94
C LYS A 2 -18.48 9.09 -9.63
N LYS A 3 -17.40 9.59 -10.25
CA LYS A 3 -16.31 8.76 -10.82
C LYS A 3 -15.48 8.22 -9.67
N VAL A 4 -15.51 6.90 -9.45
CA VAL A 4 -14.66 6.21 -8.47
C VAL A 4 -13.38 5.77 -9.17
N LEU A 5 -12.36 6.62 -9.15
CA LEU A 5 -10.99 6.30 -9.55
C LEU A 5 -10.24 5.73 -8.34
N PHE A 6 -10.07 4.40 -8.30
CA PHE A 6 -9.13 3.75 -7.39
C PHE A 6 -7.87 3.35 -8.17
N ILE A 7 -6.94 4.29 -8.26
CA ILE A 7 -5.56 4.02 -8.69
C ILE A 7 -4.79 3.58 -7.44
N LEU A 8 -4.45 2.29 -7.37
CA LEU A 8 -3.43 1.78 -6.46
C LEU A 8 -2.08 2.20 -7.02
N SER A 9 -1.61 3.37 -6.59
CA SER A 9 -0.24 3.81 -6.74
C SER A 9 0.68 2.84 -5.99
N LEU A 10 1.41 2.03 -6.76
CA LEU A 10 2.74 1.61 -6.34
C LEU A 10 3.67 2.77 -6.66
N CYS A 11 4.25 3.38 -5.63
CA CYS A 11 5.31 4.36 -5.81
C CYS A 11 6.48 3.71 -6.55
N LEU A 12 6.78 4.28 -7.71
CA LEU A 12 8.08 4.22 -8.37
C LEU A 12 9.10 4.88 -7.44
N ILE A 13 10.11 4.13 -7.01
CA ILE A 13 11.42 4.69 -6.71
C ILE A 13 12.30 4.23 -7.86
N GLY A 14 12.67 5.17 -8.71
CA GLY A 14 13.61 4.93 -9.80
C GLY A 14 15.01 4.73 -9.22
N ASN A 15 15.61 3.60 -9.55
CA ASN A 15 17.06 3.48 -9.60
C ASN A 15 17.40 3.22 -11.07
N THR A 16 17.96 4.24 -11.70
CA THR A 16 18.71 4.13 -12.95
C THR A 16 20.02 3.45 -12.65
N MET A 17 20.30 2.31 -13.29
CA MET A 17 21.65 1.89 -13.64
C MET A 17 21.63 1.24 -15.04
N PRO A 18 22.70 1.41 -15.82
CA PRO A 18 22.68 1.21 -17.26
C PRO A 18 22.80 -0.25 -17.68
N VAL A 19 22.26 -0.48 -18.87
CA VAL A 19 22.43 -1.65 -19.74
C VAL A 19 23.91 -2.02 -19.88
N LEU A 20 24.22 -3.30 -19.62
CA LEU A 20 25.34 -3.99 -20.22
C LEU A 20 24.75 -4.98 -21.22
N ALA A 21 25.03 -4.73 -22.49
CA ALA A 21 24.69 -5.61 -23.59
C ALA A 21 25.60 -6.85 -23.56
N GLN A 22 25.01 -8.03 -23.70
CA GLN A 22 25.69 -9.19 -24.22
C GLN A 22 24.69 -9.98 -25.08
N ASP A 23 24.93 -9.94 -26.38
CA ASP A 23 24.26 -10.76 -27.38
C ASP A 23 24.62 -12.23 -27.17
N ALA A 24 23.61 -13.09 -27.17
CA ALA A 24 23.74 -14.47 -27.64
C ALA A 24 22.35 -15.00 -28.01
N ASP A 25 22.17 -15.23 -29.30
CA ASP A 25 21.05 -15.91 -29.92
C ASP A 25 20.63 -17.16 -29.14
N ASN A 26 19.37 -17.17 -28.69
CA ASN A 26 18.57 -18.37 -28.48
C ASN A 26 17.13 -17.90 -28.48
N THR A 27 16.40 -18.07 -29.58
CA THR A 27 14.99 -17.73 -29.70
C THR A 27 14.17 -18.57 -28.72
N PRO A 28 13.62 -18.01 -27.62
CA PRO A 28 12.66 -18.73 -26.79
C PRO A 28 11.27 -18.41 -27.33
N CYS A 29 10.47 -19.44 -27.54
CA CYS A 29 9.06 -19.34 -27.92
C CYS A 29 8.38 -18.16 -27.18
N GLU A 30 7.77 -17.22 -27.91
CA GLU A 30 7.11 -16.02 -27.35
C GLU A 30 6.07 -16.33 -26.25
N VAL A 31 5.62 -17.58 -26.14
CA VAL A 31 4.70 -18.06 -25.12
C VAL A 31 5.37 -18.26 -23.75
N SER A 32 6.66 -18.63 -23.68
CA SER A 32 7.35 -18.88 -22.39
C SER A 32 7.84 -17.60 -21.71
N ILE A 33 8.26 -16.59 -22.47
CA ILE A 33 8.76 -15.30 -21.93
C ILE A 33 7.63 -14.50 -21.23
N ILE A 34 6.39 -14.64 -21.73
CA ILE A 34 5.21 -13.99 -21.15
C ILE A 34 4.84 -14.59 -19.79
N GLU A 35 5.07 -15.89 -19.59
CA GLU A 35 4.82 -16.57 -18.31
C GLU A 35 5.91 -16.28 -17.26
N GLU A 36 7.18 -16.22 -17.66
CA GLU A 36 8.32 -15.98 -16.76
C GLU A 36 8.31 -14.57 -16.15
N GLN A 37 8.12 -13.52 -16.96
CA GLN A 37 8.04 -12.13 -16.46
C GLN A 37 6.83 -11.89 -15.54
N GLN A 38 5.78 -12.71 -15.67
CA GLN A 38 4.57 -12.60 -14.84
C GLN A 38 4.73 -13.27 -13.49
N TYR A 39 5.52 -14.34 -13.44
CA TYR A 39 5.90 -15.03 -12.21
C TYR A 39 6.77 -14.15 -11.31
N ASP A 40 7.60 -13.31 -11.92
CA ASP A 40 8.48 -12.36 -11.24
C ASP A 40 7.68 -11.31 -10.43
N TYR A 41 6.72 -10.61 -11.03
CA TYR A 41 6.02 -9.53 -10.33
C TYR A 41 5.13 -10.00 -9.15
N ALA A 42 4.48 -11.16 -9.26
CA ALA A 42 3.70 -11.72 -8.15
C ALA A 42 4.61 -12.11 -6.97
N SER A 43 5.79 -12.66 -7.26
CA SER A 43 6.80 -13.02 -6.27
C SER A 43 7.38 -11.78 -5.59
N GLN A 44 7.68 -10.72 -6.34
CA GLN A 44 8.09 -9.43 -5.78
C GLN A 44 7.03 -8.82 -4.84
N LEU A 45 5.73 -9.00 -5.13
CA LEU A 45 4.67 -8.56 -4.22
C LEU A 45 4.70 -9.34 -2.90
N ILE A 46 4.94 -10.65 -2.96
CA ILE A 46 5.09 -11.49 -1.75
C ILE A 46 6.26 -11.01 -0.90
N GLU A 47 7.42 -10.76 -1.51
CA GLU A 47 8.61 -10.26 -0.79
C GLU A 47 8.36 -8.91 -0.14
N LYS A 48 7.69 -7.99 -0.85
CA LYS A 48 7.29 -6.69 -0.28
C LYS A 48 6.36 -6.87 0.92
N ILE A 49 5.43 -7.83 0.87
CA ILE A 49 4.55 -8.15 2.00
C ILE A 49 5.37 -8.71 3.17
N LYS A 50 6.32 -9.62 2.91
CA LYS A 50 7.23 -10.17 3.93
C LYS A 50 8.00 -9.06 4.65
N LEU A 51 8.69 -8.19 3.91
CA LEU A 51 9.43 -7.06 4.47
C LEU A 51 8.54 -6.13 5.31
N GLN A 52 7.34 -5.81 4.81
CA GLN A 52 6.38 -5.00 5.55
C GLN A 52 5.87 -5.67 6.83
N ARG A 53 5.82 -7.00 6.86
CA ARG A 53 5.40 -7.79 8.03
C ARG A 53 6.54 -7.90 9.03
N ASP A 54 7.76 -8.15 8.58
CA ASP A 54 8.96 -8.24 9.42
C ASP A 54 9.20 -6.93 10.16
N SER A 55 9.05 -5.79 9.48
CA SER A 55 9.11 -4.47 10.15
C SER A 55 8.10 -4.32 11.30
N ILE A 56 6.92 -4.95 11.21
CA ILE A 56 5.92 -4.94 12.30
C ILE A 56 6.36 -5.89 13.42
N TYR A 57 6.82 -7.09 13.06
CA TYR A 57 7.19 -8.13 14.03
C TYR A 57 8.40 -7.75 14.86
N ASN A 58 9.39 -7.10 14.24
CA ASN A 58 10.57 -6.57 14.92
C ASN A 58 10.20 -5.53 16.01
N ALA A 59 9.06 -4.83 15.85
CA ALA A 59 8.58 -3.86 16.83
C ALA A 59 7.79 -4.47 18.00
N LEU A 60 7.45 -5.77 17.94
CA LEU A 60 6.59 -6.43 18.93
C LEU A 60 7.36 -7.24 19.97
N ASN A 61 8.69 -7.39 19.84
CA ASN A 61 9.54 -8.17 20.74
C ASN A 61 8.92 -9.54 21.05
N LEU A 62 8.69 -10.34 20.00
CA LEU A 62 8.04 -11.66 20.12
C LEU A 62 8.92 -12.65 20.89
N THR A 63 8.31 -13.49 21.72
CA THR A 63 9.01 -14.59 22.39
C THR A 63 9.40 -15.70 21.40
N PRO A 64 10.35 -16.59 21.73
CA PRO A 64 10.70 -17.72 20.87
C PRO A 64 9.51 -18.61 20.51
N SER A 65 8.57 -18.84 21.44
CA SER A 65 7.34 -19.59 21.18
C SER A 65 6.43 -18.86 20.19
N GLN A 66 6.23 -17.55 20.38
CA GLN A 66 5.45 -16.73 19.46
C GLN A 66 6.08 -16.67 18.06
N ILE A 67 7.41 -16.67 17.95
CA ILE A 67 8.12 -16.68 16.66
C ILE A 67 7.82 -17.97 15.90
N LYS A 68 7.84 -19.14 16.57
CA LYS A 68 7.48 -20.43 15.95
C LYS A 68 6.05 -20.39 15.40
N CYS A 69 5.07 -20.01 16.23
CA CYS A 69 3.68 -19.91 15.79
C CYS A 69 3.50 -18.87 14.67
N LYS A 70 4.18 -17.72 14.75
CA LYS A 70 4.16 -16.68 13.70
C LYS A 70 4.66 -17.25 12.36
N ASN A 71 5.73 -18.03 12.37
CA ASN A 71 6.31 -18.57 11.13
C ASN A 71 5.35 -19.57 10.46
N GLU A 72 4.63 -20.39 11.23
CA GLU A 72 3.59 -21.28 10.70
C GLU A 72 2.41 -20.49 10.11
N ILE A 73 1.93 -19.48 10.84
CA ILE A 73 0.86 -18.57 10.35
C ILE A 73 1.28 -17.90 9.04
N GLU A 74 2.51 -17.40 8.96
CA GLU A 74 3.01 -16.73 7.75
C GLU A 74 3.20 -17.70 6.58
N LYS A 75 3.70 -18.93 6.82
CA LYS A 75 3.77 -19.96 5.79
C LYS A 75 2.40 -20.18 5.14
N ASN A 76 1.39 -20.45 5.96
CA ASN A 76 0.02 -20.68 5.50
C ASN A 76 -0.56 -19.44 4.80
N ARG A 77 -0.27 -18.24 5.34
CA ARG A 77 -0.67 -16.96 4.73
C ARG A 77 -0.14 -16.86 3.29
N PHE A 78 1.14 -17.10 3.07
CA PHE A 78 1.75 -16.94 1.75
C PHE A 78 1.32 -18.04 0.76
N GLU A 79 1.10 -19.27 1.23
CA GLU A 79 0.52 -20.34 0.43
C GLU A 79 -0.89 -19.96 -0.07
N ALA A 80 -1.72 -19.35 0.78
CA ALA A 80 -3.05 -18.87 0.39
C ALA A 80 -3.01 -17.60 -0.49
N LEU A 81 -2.08 -16.67 -0.25
CA LEU A 81 -1.98 -15.41 -0.99
C LEU A 81 -1.39 -15.56 -2.38
N ALA A 82 -0.43 -16.47 -2.59
CA ALA A 82 0.28 -16.63 -3.86
C ALA A 82 -0.64 -16.79 -5.08
N PRO A 83 -1.63 -17.73 -5.11
CA PRO A 83 -2.49 -17.88 -6.28
C PRO A 83 -3.36 -16.65 -6.54
N GLU A 84 -3.84 -15.98 -5.49
CA GLU A 84 -4.68 -14.78 -5.62
C GLU A 84 -3.88 -13.57 -6.10
N LEU A 85 -2.62 -13.43 -5.68
CA LEU A 85 -1.70 -12.41 -6.19
C LEU A 85 -1.37 -12.66 -7.66
N LYS A 86 -1.17 -13.91 -8.07
CA LYS A 86 -0.98 -14.25 -9.49
C LYS A 86 -2.18 -13.83 -10.35
N LYS A 87 -3.40 -14.18 -9.91
CA LYS A 87 -4.66 -13.73 -10.56
C LYS A 87 -4.75 -12.21 -10.62
N PHE A 88 -4.39 -11.52 -9.53
CA PHE A 88 -4.39 -10.07 -9.47
C PHE A 88 -3.43 -9.44 -10.50
N CYS A 89 -2.21 -9.95 -10.61
CA CYS A 89 -1.22 -9.47 -11.58
C CYS A 89 -1.69 -9.65 -13.03
N LEU A 90 -2.27 -10.82 -13.34
CA LEU A 90 -2.87 -11.12 -14.64
C LEU A 90 -3.99 -10.11 -14.99
N ALA A 91 -4.96 -9.93 -14.09
CA ALA A 91 -6.07 -9.03 -14.31
C ALA A 91 -5.63 -7.55 -14.40
N LYS A 92 -4.58 -7.17 -13.65
CA LYS A 92 -4.00 -5.82 -13.72
C LYS A 92 -3.28 -5.57 -15.04
N LYS A 93 -2.59 -6.57 -15.60
CA LYS A 93 -1.98 -6.50 -16.95
C LYS A 93 -3.06 -6.32 -18.02
N LYS A 94 -4.15 -7.10 -17.95
CA LYS A 94 -5.31 -6.94 -18.85
C LYS A 94 -5.88 -5.52 -18.79
N LEU A 95 -6.03 -4.97 -17.58
CA LEU A 95 -6.50 -3.59 -17.39
C LEU A 95 -5.54 -2.57 -18.03
N LYS A 96 -4.24 -2.70 -17.81
CA LYS A 96 -3.23 -1.80 -18.39
C LYS A 96 -3.29 -1.82 -19.92
N ASN A 97 -3.32 -3.01 -20.52
CA ASN A 97 -3.43 -3.16 -21.97
C ASN A 97 -4.73 -2.57 -22.54
N ALA A 98 -5.85 -2.73 -21.83
CA ALA A 98 -7.13 -2.13 -22.24
C ALA A 98 -7.13 -0.61 -22.12
N GLN A 99 -6.43 -0.04 -21.13
CA GLN A 99 -6.23 1.40 -20.98
C GLN A 99 -5.36 1.97 -22.09
N GLU A 100 -4.26 1.31 -22.44
CA GLU A 100 -3.37 1.72 -23.54
C GLU A 100 -4.10 1.70 -24.89
N LYS A 101 -4.99 0.71 -25.10
CA LYS A 101 -5.83 0.60 -26.31
C LYS A 101 -7.09 1.46 -26.27
N CYS A 102 -7.33 2.20 -25.17
CA CYS A 102 -8.57 2.96 -24.94
C CYS A 102 -9.88 2.14 -25.07
N ASP A 103 -9.82 0.82 -24.85
CA ASP A 103 -10.98 -0.08 -24.94
C ASP A 103 -11.84 0.02 -23.67
N LYS A 104 -12.89 0.84 -23.74
CA LYS A 104 -13.84 1.05 -22.62
C LYS A 104 -14.48 -0.25 -22.13
N ALA A 105 -14.81 -1.19 -23.03
CA ALA A 105 -15.44 -2.45 -22.65
C ALA A 105 -14.44 -3.40 -21.97
N GLY A 106 -13.21 -3.47 -22.49
CA GLY A 106 -12.09 -4.18 -21.89
C GLY A 106 -11.75 -3.67 -20.49
N ILE A 107 -11.70 -2.34 -20.31
CA ILE A 107 -11.49 -1.71 -19.01
C ILE A 107 -12.58 -2.13 -18.01
N ALA A 108 -13.85 -2.00 -18.38
CA ALA A 108 -14.96 -2.35 -17.50
C ALA A 108 -14.96 -3.84 -17.09
N ARG A 109 -14.63 -4.75 -18.03
CA ARG A 109 -14.50 -6.18 -17.74
C ARG A 109 -13.33 -6.48 -16.79
N ALA A 110 -12.17 -5.90 -17.04
CA ALA A 110 -10.99 -6.08 -16.19
C ALA A 110 -11.20 -5.51 -14.77
N GLU A 111 -11.90 -4.37 -14.64
CA GLU A 111 -12.29 -3.82 -13.34
C GLU A 111 -13.27 -4.74 -12.59
N LYS A 112 -14.23 -5.34 -13.31
CA LYS A 112 -15.18 -6.31 -12.74
C LYS A 112 -14.46 -7.58 -12.25
N GLU A 113 -13.44 -8.05 -12.97
CA GLU A 113 -12.58 -9.19 -12.59
C GLU A 113 -11.71 -8.87 -11.37
N LEU A 114 -11.15 -7.67 -11.29
CA LEU A 114 -10.29 -7.24 -10.17
C LEU A 114 -11.03 -7.11 -8.84
N LYS A 115 -12.31 -6.74 -8.86
CA LYS A 115 -13.11 -6.48 -7.65
C LYS A 115 -13.20 -7.70 -6.71
N PRO A 116 -13.61 -8.91 -7.15
CA PRO A 116 -13.64 -10.09 -6.30
C PRO A 116 -12.24 -10.54 -5.84
N ILE A 117 -11.22 -10.45 -6.69
CA ILE A 117 -9.83 -10.82 -6.34
C ILE A 117 -9.33 -9.95 -5.18
N ARG A 118 -9.53 -8.62 -5.25
CA ARG A 118 -9.18 -7.70 -4.16
C ARG A 118 -9.86 -8.06 -2.84
N LYS A 119 -11.15 -8.43 -2.89
CA LYS A 119 -11.90 -8.87 -1.71
C LYS A 119 -11.33 -10.18 -1.14
N CYS A 120 -10.96 -11.13 -1.99
CA CYS A 120 -10.34 -12.39 -1.58
C CYS A 120 -9.02 -12.15 -0.85
N ILE A 121 -8.10 -11.38 -1.45
CA ILE A 121 -6.82 -10.98 -0.86
C ILE A 121 -7.03 -10.29 0.49
N GLN A 122 -8.00 -9.39 0.59
CA GLN A 122 -8.32 -8.69 1.84
C GLN A 122 -8.85 -9.64 2.92
N LYS A 123 -9.69 -10.61 2.53
CA LYS A 123 -10.24 -11.62 3.45
C LYS A 123 -9.11 -12.49 4.00
N ILE A 124 -8.29 -13.07 3.13
CA ILE A 124 -7.11 -13.86 3.49
C ILE A 124 -6.21 -13.06 4.45
N SER A 125 -5.88 -11.82 4.08
CA SER A 125 -5.02 -10.97 4.91
C SER A 125 -5.59 -10.74 6.31
N SER A 126 -6.91 -10.54 6.41
CA SER A 126 -7.61 -10.26 7.67
C SER A 126 -7.76 -11.51 8.54
N GLU A 127 -7.91 -12.68 7.93
CA GLU A 127 -8.01 -13.96 8.63
C GLU A 127 -6.70 -14.31 9.34
N TYR A 128 -5.59 -14.30 8.61
CA TYR A 128 -4.27 -14.53 9.21
C TYR A 128 -3.85 -13.41 10.18
N ASP A 129 -4.35 -12.19 10.01
CA ASP A 129 -4.16 -11.13 11.01
C ASP A 129 -4.87 -11.44 12.34
N LYS A 130 -6.03 -12.12 12.30
CA LYS A 130 -6.73 -12.56 13.52
C LYS A 130 -5.97 -13.68 14.21
N GLN A 131 -5.55 -14.70 13.47
CA GLN A 131 -4.72 -15.80 14.00
C GLN A 131 -3.43 -15.24 14.63
N PHE A 132 -2.75 -14.30 13.96
CA PHE A 132 -1.58 -13.65 14.53
C PHE A 132 -1.89 -12.87 15.81
N MET A 133 -3.05 -12.22 15.90
CA MET A 133 -3.45 -11.51 17.11
C MET A 133 -3.71 -12.46 18.29
N GLU A 134 -4.12 -13.70 18.05
CA GLU A 134 -4.40 -14.68 19.12
C GLU A 134 -3.13 -15.07 19.88
N ILE A 135 -1.98 -15.16 19.20
CA ILE A 135 -0.71 -15.52 19.83
C ILE A 135 -0.05 -14.36 20.61
N LEU A 136 -0.58 -13.14 20.51
CA LEU A 136 -0.02 -11.96 21.18
C LEU A 136 -0.60 -11.73 22.59
N ASN A 137 0.23 -11.20 23.48
CA ASN A 137 -0.23 -10.69 24.77
C ASN A 137 -0.92 -9.31 24.62
N ASN A 138 -1.51 -8.79 25.70
CA ASN A 138 -2.30 -7.54 25.65
C ASN A 138 -1.46 -6.31 25.25
N GLU A 139 -0.22 -6.20 25.72
CA GLU A 139 0.66 -5.08 25.38
C GLU A 139 1.07 -5.12 23.90
N GLN A 140 1.45 -6.30 23.40
CA GLN A 140 1.78 -6.54 22.00
C GLN A 140 0.57 -6.28 21.10
N LYS A 141 -0.65 -6.70 21.51
CA LYS A 141 -1.91 -6.39 20.81
C LYS A 141 -2.12 -4.89 20.69
N ALA A 142 -1.88 -4.13 21.76
CA ALA A 142 -2.00 -2.67 21.75
C ALA A 142 -0.98 -2.03 20.79
N LYS A 143 0.31 -2.43 20.87
CA LYS A 143 1.38 -1.99 19.97
C LYS A 143 1.04 -2.29 18.50
N TYR A 144 0.59 -3.51 18.21
CA TYR A 144 0.18 -3.93 16.87
C TYR A 144 -0.96 -3.07 16.31
N ARG A 145 -2.01 -2.83 17.11
CA ARG A 145 -3.14 -1.96 16.71
C ARG A 145 -2.67 -0.53 16.43
N MET A 146 -1.76 0.00 17.24
CA MET A 146 -1.18 1.32 17.05
C MET A 146 -0.39 1.40 15.74
N ILE A 147 0.50 0.44 15.48
CA ILE A 147 1.26 0.36 14.21
C ILE A 147 0.31 0.31 13.01
N ARG A 148 -0.76 -0.49 13.07
CA ARG A 148 -1.78 -0.54 11.99
C ARG A 148 -2.51 0.78 11.81
N LYS A 149 -2.82 1.49 12.90
CA LYS A 149 -3.47 2.81 12.85
C LYS A 149 -2.56 3.84 12.16
N LEU A 150 -1.27 3.84 12.50
CA LEU A 150 -0.27 4.72 11.87
C LEU A 150 -0.15 4.42 10.37
N LYS A 151 0.10 3.15 9.98
CA LYS A 151 0.16 2.76 8.56
C LYS A 151 -1.09 3.16 7.77
N ARG A 152 -2.29 3.01 8.36
CA ARG A 152 -3.55 3.44 7.73
C ARG A 152 -3.62 4.96 7.55
N ASN A 153 -3.14 5.72 8.52
CA ASN A 153 -3.11 7.18 8.43
C ASN A 153 -2.13 7.65 7.35
N ASP A 154 -0.97 7.02 7.25
CA ASP A 154 0.02 7.35 6.22
C ASP A 154 -0.51 7.04 4.81
N LEU A 155 -1.14 5.87 4.63
CA LEU A 155 -1.84 5.54 3.38
C LEU A 155 -2.92 6.57 3.02
N LYS A 156 -3.70 7.04 4.00
CA LYS A 156 -4.70 8.10 3.77
C LYS A 156 -4.05 9.41 3.34
N LYS A 157 -2.90 9.77 3.92
CA LYS A 157 -2.15 10.97 3.55
C LYS A 157 -1.63 10.86 2.12
N LEU A 158 -0.99 9.74 1.77
CA LEU A 158 -0.51 9.46 0.42
C LEU A 158 -1.63 9.53 -0.63
N ASN A 159 -2.77 8.90 -0.36
CA ASN A 159 -3.94 8.95 -1.26
C ASN A 159 -4.48 10.37 -1.45
N LYS A 160 -4.48 11.20 -0.39
CA LYS A 160 -4.90 12.60 -0.50
C LYS A 160 -3.95 13.40 -1.39
N VAL A 161 -2.64 13.19 -1.24
CA VAL A 161 -1.62 13.85 -2.07
C VAL A 161 -1.77 13.44 -3.54
N GLN A 162 -1.99 12.17 -3.82
CA GLN A 162 -2.18 11.68 -5.20
C GLN A 162 -3.45 12.21 -5.87
N GLN A 163 -4.55 12.35 -5.11
CA GLN A 163 -5.81 12.83 -5.67
C GLN A 163 -5.88 14.35 -5.82
N LYS A 164 -5.24 15.09 -4.92
CA LYS A 164 -5.42 16.56 -4.79
C LYS A 164 -4.14 17.35 -5.03
N GLY A 165 -3.04 16.69 -5.37
CA GLY A 165 -1.71 17.28 -5.34
C GLY A 165 -1.20 17.48 -3.90
N ALA A 166 0.10 17.76 -3.77
CA ALA A 166 0.64 18.24 -2.50
C ALA A 166 0.04 19.62 -2.22
N LYS A 167 -0.57 19.80 -1.05
CA LYS A 167 -1.08 21.13 -0.68
C LYS A 167 0.11 22.04 -0.38
N PRO A 168 0.19 23.24 -0.96
CA PRO A 168 1.20 24.24 -0.58
C PRO A 168 1.12 24.63 0.90
N SER A 169 -0.04 24.44 1.53
CA SER A 169 -0.33 24.88 2.90
C SER A 169 0.43 24.15 4.00
N ASP A 170 1.08 23.02 3.70
CA ASP A 170 1.85 22.27 4.71
C ASP A 170 3.32 22.73 4.74
N LEU A 171 3.74 23.50 3.74
CA LEU A 171 5.06 24.12 3.68
C LEU A 171 4.90 25.62 3.96
N ARG A 172 5.80 26.15 4.78
CA ARG A 172 5.90 27.59 4.98
C ARG A 172 6.15 28.24 3.63
N PRO A 173 5.44 29.33 3.27
CA PRO A 173 5.74 30.12 2.08
C PRO A 173 7.23 30.52 2.04
N PHE A 174 7.83 30.43 0.86
CA PHE A 174 9.22 30.82 0.66
C PHE A 174 9.39 32.31 1.00
N GLY A 175 10.45 32.66 1.74
CA GLY A 175 10.76 34.04 2.13
C GLY A 175 10.09 34.55 3.42
N GLU A 176 9.21 33.79 4.08
CA GLU A 176 8.70 34.18 5.40
C GLU A 176 9.80 34.07 6.47
N LYS A 177 9.58 34.64 7.68
CA LYS A 177 10.52 34.57 8.84
C LYS A 177 10.12 33.58 9.94
N ILE A 178 8.91 33.02 9.88
CA ILE A 178 8.40 32.06 10.88
C ILE A 178 9.01 30.67 10.76
N SER A 179 9.26 29.92 11.83
CA SER A 179 9.78 28.56 11.69
C SER A 179 8.72 27.60 11.10
N GLN A 180 9.15 26.56 10.40
CA GLN A 180 8.26 25.52 9.84
C GLN A 180 7.34 24.89 10.92
N PRO A 181 7.80 24.60 12.15
CA PRO A 181 6.92 24.14 13.23
C PRO A 181 5.87 25.18 13.65
N ALA A 182 6.26 26.45 13.81
CA ALA A 182 5.34 27.52 14.21
C ALA A 182 4.26 27.80 13.13
N TYR A 183 4.62 27.68 11.86
CA TYR A 183 3.67 27.78 10.75
C TYR A 183 2.62 26.66 10.79
N MET A 184 3.06 25.41 11.01
CA MET A 184 2.17 24.25 11.11
C MET A 184 1.20 24.40 12.29
N GLU A 185 1.68 24.92 13.43
CA GLU A 185 0.85 25.19 14.60
C GLU A 185 -0.18 26.30 14.35
N GLN A 186 0.19 27.38 13.66
CA GLN A 186 -0.76 28.41 13.23
C GLN A 186 -1.85 27.86 12.28
N GLN A 187 -1.47 27.01 11.32
CA GLN A 187 -2.44 26.40 10.41
C GLN A 187 -3.37 25.44 11.14
N HIS A 188 -2.84 24.66 12.10
CA HIS A 188 -3.63 23.80 12.97
C HIS A 188 -4.62 24.61 13.80
N ASN A 189 -4.19 25.72 14.41
CA ASN A 189 -5.06 26.57 15.22
C ASN A 189 -6.14 27.28 14.39
N LYS A 190 -5.87 27.59 13.12
CA LYS A 190 -6.88 28.12 12.17
C LYS A 190 -7.90 27.08 11.72
N THR A 191 -7.51 25.81 11.61
CA THR A 191 -8.35 24.74 11.03
C THR A 191 -9.02 23.86 12.08
N CYS A 192 -8.49 23.79 13.29
CA CYS A 192 -9.05 23.03 14.40
C CYS A 192 -10.41 23.60 14.83
N LEU A 193 -11.41 22.72 14.91
CA LEU A 193 -12.78 23.08 15.27
C LEU A 193 -12.88 23.74 16.65
N TRP A 194 -12.09 23.27 17.61
CA TRP A 194 -12.06 23.80 18.98
C TRP A 194 -11.55 25.25 19.03
N HIS A 195 -10.42 25.52 18.37
CA HIS A 195 -9.86 26.87 18.27
C HIS A 195 -10.74 27.82 17.45
N LYS A 196 -11.41 27.33 16.40
CA LYS A 196 -12.43 28.10 15.68
C LYS A 196 -13.59 28.49 16.59
N MET A 197 -14.05 27.58 17.44
CA MET A 197 -15.15 27.84 18.39
C MET A 197 -14.75 28.92 19.40
N ILE A 198 -13.56 28.81 19.99
CA ILE A 198 -13.03 29.78 20.97
C ILE A 198 -12.84 31.15 20.34
N ASN A 199 -12.24 31.23 19.16
CA ASN A 199 -12.04 32.51 18.47
C ASN A 199 -13.35 33.17 18.04
N LYS A 200 -14.43 32.39 17.83
CA LYS A 200 -15.76 32.90 17.54
C LYS A 200 -16.46 33.43 18.80
N MET A 201 -16.17 32.85 19.97
CA MET A 201 -16.67 33.32 21.26
C MET A 201 -15.96 34.60 21.74
N LYS A 202 -14.66 34.76 21.45
CA LYS A 202 -13.89 35.98 21.79
C LYS A 202 -14.20 37.21 20.92
N LYS A 203 -14.99 37.05 19.85
CA LYS A 203 -15.37 38.12 18.91
C LYS A 203 -16.81 38.61 19.12
N LYS A 204 -17.50 38.12 20.15
CA LYS A 204 -18.77 38.67 20.65
C LYS A 204 -18.47 39.49 21.89
#